data_AF-Q3SQW3-F1
#
_entry.id   AF-Q3SQW3-F1
#
_cell.length_a   1.000
_cell.length_b   1.000
_cell.length_c   1.000
_cell.angle_alpha   90.00
_cell.angle_beta   90.00
_cell.angle_gamma   90.00
#
_symmetry.space_group_name_H-M   'P 1'
#
loop_
_entity.id
_entity.type
_entity.pdbx_description
1 polymer ?
#
loop_
_entity_poly.entity_id
_entity_poly.type
_entity_poly.pdbx_seq_one_letter_code
_entity_poly.pdbx_strand_id
1 'polypeptide(L)'
;MDVQMKDSGLLHVTLTKMCELHAIDMPRNGELAEHFQLAFPSANYDEEADEWRMLWKKGTYAESNARLEAFFSERGVAFSHVDKC
;
A
#
# COMPACT_ATOMS: atom_id res chain seq x y z
N MET A 1 0.13 -10.91 -36.95
CA MET A 1 0.72 -11.53 -35.74
C MET A 1 1.07 -10.35 -34.87
N ASP A 2 0.10 -9.89 -34.10
CA ASP A 2 0.15 -8.60 -33.46
C ASP A 2 0.25 -8.85 -31.97
N VAL A 3 1.49 -8.76 -31.49
CA VAL A 3 1.85 -8.84 -30.08
C VAL A 3 1.28 -7.60 -29.41
N GLN A 4 0.12 -7.74 -28.75
CA GLN A 4 -0.32 -6.76 -27.76
C GLN A 4 0.63 -6.86 -26.57
N MET A 5 1.66 -6.02 -26.58
CA MET A 5 2.38 -5.63 -25.37
C MET A 5 1.34 -4.94 -24.47
N LYS A 6 0.81 -5.68 -23.50
CA LYS A 6 0.08 -5.09 -22.38
C LYS A 6 1.09 -4.24 -21.63
N ASP A 7 0.90 -2.94 -21.70
CA ASP A 7 1.51 -1.94 -20.84
C ASP A 7 1.55 -2.49 -19.41
N SER A 8 2.73 -2.91 -18.98
CA SER A 8 3.01 -3.18 -17.57
C SER A 8 3.07 -1.81 -16.89
N GLY A 9 1.90 -1.18 -16.75
CA GLY A 9 1.74 0.05 -16.01
C GLY A 9 2.35 -0.20 -14.64
N LEU A 10 3.48 0.46 -14.37
CA LEU A 10 4.17 0.40 -13.10
C LEU A 10 3.13 0.61 -12.00
N LEU A 11 2.89 -0.42 -11.19
CA LEU A 11 2.00 -0.33 -10.05
C LEU A 11 2.56 0.77 -9.15
N HIS A 12 1.78 1.83 -8.99
CA HIS A 12 2.10 2.99 -8.17
C HIS A 12 1.13 3.02 -6.99
N VAL A 13 1.68 3.13 -5.78
CA VAL A 13 0.91 3.11 -4.53
C VAL A 13 1.09 4.44 -3.81
N THR A 14 -0.01 5.02 -3.33
CA THR A 14 0.03 6.24 -2.52
C THR A 14 -0.13 5.91 -1.03
N LEU A 15 0.87 6.27 -0.23
CA LEU A 15 0.87 6.09 1.22
C LEU A 15 0.50 7.41 1.89
N THR A 16 -0.75 7.54 2.33
CA THR A 16 -1.22 8.73 3.05
C THR A 16 -1.13 8.52 4.56
N LYS A 17 -0.39 9.40 5.23
CA LYS A 17 -0.27 9.43 6.69
C LYS A 17 -1.32 10.37 7.28
N MET A 18 -2.29 9.83 8.03
CA MET A 18 -3.09 10.58 8.99
C MET A 18 -2.66 10.21 10.41
N CYS A 19 -2.80 11.13 11.35
CA CYS A 19 -2.12 11.08 12.65
C CYS A 19 -2.42 9.81 13.50
N GLU A 20 -3.45 9.01 13.16
CA GLU A 20 -3.71 7.68 13.75
C GLU A 20 -4.04 6.57 12.72
N LEU A 21 -4.25 6.93 11.45
CA LEU A 21 -4.74 6.03 10.38
C LEU A 21 -3.89 6.22 9.13
N HIS A 22 -3.30 5.15 8.61
CA HIS A 22 -2.66 5.22 7.29
C HIS A 22 -3.61 4.68 6.24
N ALA A 23 -3.81 5.47 5.19
CA ALA A 23 -4.49 5.06 3.98
C ALA A 23 -3.44 4.67 2.94
N ILE A 24 -3.66 3.55 2.28
CA ILE A 24 -2.76 2.91 1.34
C ILE A 24 -3.59 2.67 0.08
N ASP A 25 -3.35 3.52 -0.91
CA ASP A 25 -4.03 3.45 -2.20
C ASP A 25 -3.35 2.38 -3.06
N MET A 26 -3.91 1.18 -3.03
CA MET A 26 -3.48 0.04 -3.81
C MET A 26 -4.68 -0.85 -4.18
N PRO A 27 -4.60 -1.67 -5.23
CA PRO A 27 -5.70 -2.54 -5.63
C PRO A 27 -6.21 -3.42 -4.49
N ARG A 28 -7.54 -3.56 -4.39
CA ARG A 28 -8.18 -4.47 -3.42
C ARG A 28 -7.83 -5.94 -3.64
N ASN A 29 -7.63 -6.33 -4.90
CA ASN A 29 -7.49 -7.72 -5.33
C ASN A 29 -6.20 -7.92 -6.12
N GLY A 30 -5.76 -9.18 -6.20
CA GLY A 30 -4.56 -9.60 -6.92
C GLY A 30 -3.40 -9.93 -5.99
N GLU A 31 -2.31 -10.44 -6.56
CA GLU A 31 -1.17 -10.99 -5.81
C GLU A 31 -0.57 -9.98 -4.80
N LEU A 32 -0.53 -8.70 -5.16
CA LEU A 32 -0.06 -7.64 -4.26
C LEU A 32 -0.96 -7.51 -3.02
N ALA A 33 -2.27 -7.56 -3.19
CA ALA A 33 -3.25 -7.45 -2.11
C ALA A 33 -3.22 -8.67 -1.18
N GLU A 34 -3.11 -9.87 -1.76
CA GLU A 34 -2.99 -11.11 -1.00
C GLU A 34 -1.71 -11.13 -0.14
N HIS A 35 -0.57 -10.77 -0.73
CA HIS A 35 0.69 -10.66 0.00
C HIS A 35 0.69 -9.52 1.03
N PHE A 36 0.02 -8.41 0.73
CA PHE A 36 -0.10 -7.29 1.64
C PHE A 36 -0.90 -7.68 2.88
N GLN A 37 -2.04 -8.35 2.72
CA GLN A 37 -2.85 -8.82 3.83
C GLN A 37 -2.12 -9.85 4.69
N LEU A 38 -1.28 -10.70 4.10
CA LEU A 38 -0.43 -11.65 4.85
C LEU A 38 0.66 -10.93 5.66
N ALA A 39 1.29 -9.89 5.12
CA ALA A 39 2.34 -9.13 5.79
C ALA A 39 1.79 -8.14 6.84
N PHE A 40 0.58 -7.63 6.63
CA PHE A 40 -0.09 -6.63 7.45
C PHE A 40 -1.52 -7.08 7.81
N PRO A 41 -1.69 -8.08 8.70
CA PRO A 41 -2.99 -8.65 9.02
C PRO A 41 -3.95 -7.69 9.73
N SER A 42 -3.45 -6.56 10.25
CA SER A 42 -4.26 -5.48 10.83
C SER A 42 -4.82 -4.51 9.79
N ALA A 43 -4.39 -4.60 8.53
CA ALA A 43 -4.91 -3.78 7.46
C ALA A 43 -6.28 -4.29 7.02
N ASN A 44 -7.22 -3.37 6.82
CA ASN A 44 -8.56 -3.66 6.33
C ASN A 44 -8.85 -2.77 5.13
N TYR A 45 -9.54 -3.30 4.12
CA TYR A 45 -9.97 -2.50 2.99
C TYR A 45 -11.23 -1.70 3.36
N ASP A 46 -11.19 -0.40 3.14
CA ASP A 46 -12.33 0.50 3.34
C ASP A 46 -13.02 0.70 1.99
N GLU A 47 -14.20 0.09 1.84
CA GLU A 47 -14.98 0.15 0.58
C GLU A 47 -15.57 1.54 0.30
N GLU A 48 -15.74 2.38 1.32
CA GLU A 48 -16.25 3.75 1.14
C GLU A 48 -15.16 4.69 0.59
N ALA A 49 -13.92 4.45 1.01
CA ALA A 49 -12.76 5.21 0.57
C ALA A 49 -12.02 4.60 -0.63
N ASP A 50 -12.33 3.35 -1.00
CA ASP A 50 -11.62 2.55 -2.01
C ASP A 50 -10.12 2.34 -1.69
N GLU A 51 -9.75 2.39 -0.42
CA GLU A 51 -8.36 2.37 0.05
C GLU A 51 -8.13 1.33 1.16
N TRP A 52 -6.91 0.81 1.25
CA TRP A 52 -6.50 0.01 2.39
C TRP A 52 -6.21 0.91 3.59
N ARG A 53 -6.73 0.53 4.76
CA ARG A 53 -6.58 1.29 6.00
C ARG A 53 -5.95 0.44 7.09
N MET A 54 -4.99 1.03 7.79
CA MET A 54 -4.34 0.38 8.92
C MET A 54 -4.15 1.37 10.07
N LEU A 55 -4.59 0.96 11.26
CA LEU A 55 -4.32 1.67 12.50
C LEU A 55 -2.92 1.31 12.98
N TRP A 56 -2.09 2.32 13.18
CA TRP A 56 -0.77 2.11 13.75
C TRP A 56 -0.77 2.38 15.25
N LYS A 57 0.00 1.57 15.99
CA LYS A 57 0.21 1.80 17.42
C LYS A 57 1.03 3.07 17.60
N LYS A 58 0.53 3.98 18.43
CA LYS A 58 1.23 5.22 18.78
C LYS A 58 2.65 4.91 19.26
N GLY A 59 3.65 5.47 18.57
CA GLY A 59 5.07 5.27 18.86
C GLY A 59 5.81 4.32 17.91
N THR A 60 5.13 3.62 16.99
CA THR A 60 5.78 2.73 16.01
C THR A 60 5.85 3.30 14.60
N TYR A 61 5.36 4.53 14.36
CA TYR A 61 5.15 5.10 13.01
C TYR A 61 6.37 5.05 12.07
N ALA A 62 7.58 5.29 12.58
CA ALA A 62 8.79 5.25 11.75
C ALA A 62 9.13 3.82 11.29
N GLU A 63 9.09 2.84 12.21
CA GLU A 63 9.30 1.42 11.91
C GLU A 63 8.22 0.88 10.97
N SER A 64 7.01 1.40 11.13
CA SER A 64 5.81 1.06 10.39
C SER A 64 5.90 1.46 8.92
N ASN A 65 6.32 2.70 8.66
CA ASN A 65 6.60 3.18 7.30
C ASN A 65 7.77 2.43 6.68
N ALA A 66 8.86 2.23 7.42
CA ALA A 66 10.01 1.47 6.92
C ALA A 66 9.62 0.04 6.49
N ARG A 67 8.68 -0.60 7.19
CA ARG A 67 8.15 -1.92 6.81
C ARG A 67 7.32 -1.87 5.52
N LEU A 68 6.52 -0.82 5.30
CA LEU A 68 5.79 -0.63 4.04
C LEU A 68 6.75 -0.36 2.88
N GLU A 69 7.70 0.56 3.08
CA GLU A 69 8.72 0.89 2.09
C GLU A 69 9.53 -0.35 1.69
N ALA A 70 9.95 -1.16 2.65
CA ALA A 70 10.62 -2.43 2.39
C ALA A 70 9.73 -3.40 1.62
N PHE A 71 8.47 -3.60 2.04
CA PHE A 71 7.54 -4.51 1.39
C PHE A 71 7.32 -4.17 -0.09
N PHE A 72 7.12 -2.89 -0.41
CA PHE A 72 6.90 -2.43 -1.79
C PHE A 72 8.20 -2.43 -2.60
N SER A 73 9.33 -2.00 -2.02
CA SER A 73 10.63 -1.99 -2.68
C SER A 73 11.09 -3.41 -3.08
N GLU A 74 10.94 -4.38 -2.18
CA GLU A 74 11.26 -5.79 -2.44
C GLU A 74 10.48 -6.38 -3.63
N ARG A 75 9.30 -5.81 -3.92
CA ARG A 75 8.40 -6.23 -4.99
C ARG A 75 8.51 -5.37 -6.25
N GLY A 76 9.43 -4.40 -6.26
CA GLY A 76 9.60 -3.47 -7.38
C GLY A 76 8.41 -2.53 -7.59
N VAL A 77 7.60 -2.32 -6.54
CA VAL A 77 6.44 -1.42 -6.58
C VAL A 77 6.89 -0.02 -6.20
N ALA A 78 6.57 0.96 -7.05
CA ALA A 78 6.84 2.35 -6.75
C ALA A 78 5.83 2.88 -5.75
N PHE A 79 6.28 3.63 -4.75
CA PHE A 79 5.41 4.25 -3.75
C PHE A 79 5.68 5.74 -3.63
N SER A 80 4.69 6.49 -3.16
CA SER A 80 4.82 7.91 -2.85
C SER A 80 4.15 8.21 -1.53
N HIS A 81 4.83 9.00 -0.69
CA HIS A 81 4.31 9.40 0.60
C HIS A 81 3.55 10.73 0.48
N VAL A 82 2.36 10.77 1.04
CA VAL A 82 1.56 11.97 1.21
C VAL A 82 1.39 12.19 2.71
N ASP A 83 2.07 13.18 3.27
CA ASP A 83 1.87 13.58 4.67
C ASP A 83 0.69 14.55 4.73
N LYS A 84 -0.41 14.14 5.39
CA LYS A 84 -1.59 14.99 5.66
C LYS A 84 -1.75 15.26 7.16
N CYS A 85 -0.70 15.02 7.95
CA CYS A 85 -0.54 15.55 9.30
C CYS A 85 0.21 16.90 9.16
#